data_AF-A0A022M9L6-F1
#
_entry.id   AF-A0A022M9L6-F1
#
_cell.length_a   1.000
_cell.length_b   1.000
_cell.length_c   1.000
_cell.angle_alpha   90.00
_cell.angle_beta   90.00
_cell.angle_gamma   90.00
#
_symmetry.space_group_name_H-M   'P 1'
#
loop_
_entity.id
_entity.type
_entity.pdbx_description
1 polymer ?
#
loop_
_entity_poly.entity_id
_entity_poly.type
_entity_poly.pdbx_seq_one_letter_code
_entity_poly.pdbx_strand_id
1 'polypeptide(L)'
;MSLGESFTLTPDEFKNVWERLTPYLPPNLRKIETHRWGLRCEFAPFTGQEEEPDCSPSFYEDPRLRYVGESEDMVEYRLRQAARTIVSDLYDQARTQWRDAAYVADLRSVVRDAPERWRAYERAAKALDSAYAYLRAPEASREWPAAISRLVDAQEHALATAAAFDERAVDIADVHYKHLYAELGQDQALKKAGYPEATAWHVGDGFDGYFRNGLADKVSCLIKEQEAHVAKVSRLAGTVAV
;
A
#
# COMPACT_ATOMS: atom_id res chain seq x y z
N MET A 1 9.18 -13.93 14.27
CA MET A 1 9.87 -14.63 15.38
C MET A 1 8.85 -14.94 16.45
N SER A 2 8.60 -16.22 16.75
CA SER A 2 8.17 -16.71 18.06
C SER A 2 8.34 -18.24 18.03
N LEU A 3 9.41 -18.74 18.67
CA LEU A 3 9.42 -20.11 19.17
C LEU A 3 8.58 -20.06 20.45
N GLY A 4 7.26 -20.05 20.26
CA GLY A 4 6.30 -19.78 21.33
C GLY A 4 6.37 -20.83 22.43
N GLU A 5 6.45 -20.36 23.68
CA GLU A 5 6.19 -21.17 24.85
C GLU A 5 4.80 -21.79 24.71
N SER A 6 4.73 -23.13 24.64
CA SER A 6 3.46 -23.85 24.63
C SER A 6 2.98 -24.03 26.07
N PHE A 7 2.04 -23.18 26.50
CA PHE A 7 1.37 -23.36 27.79
C PHE A 7 0.38 -24.53 27.68
N THR A 8 0.59 -25.56 28.49
CA THR A 8 -0.43 -26.59 28.72
C THR A 8 -1.18 -26.20 29.99
N LEU A 9 -2.39 -25.64 29.83
CA LEU A 9 -3.26 -25.26 30.94
C LEU A 9 -4.32 -26.35 31.15
N THR A 10 -4.59 -26.67 32.41
CA THR A 10 -5.78 -27.46 32.79
C THR A 10 -7.06 -26.65 32.56
N PRO A 11 -8.24 -27.29 32.50
CA PRO A 11 -9.52 -26.57 32.32
C PRO A 11 -9.78 -25.48 33.37
N ASP A 12 -9.39 -25.71 34.63
CA ASP A 12 -9.56 -24.76 35.72
C ASP A 12 -8.58 -23.58 35.61
N GLU A 13 -7.34 -23.83 35.21
CA GLU A 13 -6.35 -22.78 34.93
C GLU A 13 -6.78 -21.92 33.74
N PHE A 14 -7.33 -22.54 32.69
CA PHE A 14 -7.89 -21.82 31.55
C PHE A 14 -9.05 -20.90 31.96
N LYS A 15 -9.98 -21.38 32.78
CA LYS A 15 -11.07 -20.56 33.33
C LYS A 15 -10.53 -19.37 34.14
N ASN A 16 -9.51 -19.60 34.97
CA ASN A 16 -8.87 -18.55 35.77
C ASN A 16 -8.22 -17.47 34.89
N VAL A 17 -7.48 -17.89 33.87
CA VAL A 17 -6.90 -16.96 32.88
C VAL A 17 -8.00 -16.15 32.19
N TRP A 18 -9.09 -16.78 31.78
CA TRP A 18 -10.18 -16.09 31.10
C TRP A 18 -10.89 -15.05 31.97
N GLU A 19 -11.14 -15.36 33.25
CA GLU A 19 -11.72 -14.42 34.21
C GLU A 19 -10.81 -13.20 34.45
N ARG A 20 -9.48 -13.40 34.44
CA ARG A 20 -8.51 -12.29 34.51
C ARG A 20 -8.57 -11.42 33.27
N LEU A 21 -8.71 -12.02 32.09
CA LEU A 21 -8.64 -11.34 30.81
C LEU A 21 -9.91 -10.57 30.42
N THR A 22 -11.07 -11.00 30.93
CA THR A 22 -12.39 -10.44 30.59
C THR A 22 -12.45 -8.89 30.56
N PRO A 23 -11.87 -8.14 31.53
CA PRO A 23 -11.90 -6.67 31.52
C PRO A 23 -11.08 -6.01 30.40
N TYR A 24 -10.12 -6.75 29.81
CA TYR A 24 -9.20 -6.24 28.79
C TYR A 24 -9.61 -6.66 27.37
N LEU A 25 -10.67 -7.46 27.22
CA LEU A 25 -11.12 -7.89 25.90
C LEU A 25 -11.68 -6.69 25.13
N PRO A 26 -11.24 -6.45 23.89
CA PRO A 26 -11.72 -5.33 23.13
C PRO A 26 -13.20 -5.52 22.78
N PRO A 27 -14.00 -4.44 22.76
CA PRO A 27 -15.46 -4.51 22.66
C PRO A 27 -15.96 -5.09 21.33
N ASN A 28 -15.12 -5.09 20.30
CA ASN A 28 -15.43 -5.61 18.98
C ASN A 28 -15.03 -7.08 18.80
N LEU A 29 -14.45 -7.73 19.80
CA LEU A 29 -14.14 -9.16 19.76
C LEU A 29 -15.44 -9.98 19.70
N ARG A 30 -15.53 -10.88 18.72
CA ARG A 30 -16.68 -11.78 18.52
C ARG A 30 -16.39 -13.21 18.91
N LYS A 31 -15.18 -13.69 18.63
CA LYS A 31 -14.80 -15.10 18.82
C LYS A 31 -13.31 -15.23 19.07
N ILE A 32 -12.94 -16.22 19.88
CA ILE A 32 -11.58 -16.73 19.98
C ILE A 32 -11.62 -18.23 19.75
N GLU A 33 -10.74 -18.71 18.89
CA GLU A 33 -10.56 -20.13 18.62
C GLU A 33 -9.09 -20.53 18.80
N THR A 34 -8.86 -21.76 19.24
CA THR A 34 -7.52 -22.36 19.17
C THR A 34 -7.21 -22.77 17.74
N HIS A 35 -6.05 -22.38 17.23
CA HIS A 35 -5.53 -22.74 15.94
C HIS A 35 -4.19 -23.49 16.11
N ARG A 36 -3.75 -24.23 15.07
CA ARG A 36 -2.51 -25.05 15.09
C ARG A 36 -1.26 -24.29 15.55
N TRP A 37 -1.25 -22.97 15.42
CA TRP A 37 -0.09 -22.09 15.68
C TRP A 37 -0.37 -21.00 16.73
N GLY A 38 -1.47 -21.10 17.49
CA GLY A 38 -1.83 -20.09 18.50
C GLY A 38 -3.32 -19.83 18.57
N LEU A 39 -3.72 -18.61 18.91
CA LEU A 39 -5.11 -18.18 18.93
C LEU A 39 -5.51 -17.51 17.62
N ARG A 40 -6.73 -17.78 17.16
CA ARG A 40 -7.39 -17.04 16.09
C ARG A 40 -8.52 -16.22 16.67
N CYS A 41 -8.45 -14.90 16.53
CA CYS A 41 -9.49 -13.99 16.98
C CYS A 41 -10.35 -13.52 15.79
N GLU A 42 -11.66 -13.51 15.98
CA GLU A 42 -12.60 -12.88 15.06
C GLU A 42 -13.12 -11.58 15.68
N PHE A 43 -12.99 -10.48 14.96
CA PHE A 43 -13.49 -9.17 15.37
C PHE A 43 -14.68 -8.76 14.49
N ALA A 44 -15.48 -7.81 14.97
CA ALA A 44 -16.31 -7.03 14.06
C ALA A 44 -15.42 -6.29 13.05
N PRO A 45 -15.88 -6.09 11.80
CA PRO A 45 -15.06 -5.41 10.79
C PRO A 45 -14.61 -4.04 11.26
N PHE A 46 -13.30 -3.80 11.21
CA PHE A 46 -12.71 -2.49 11.45
C PHE A 46 -13.03 -1.56 10.26
N THR A 47 -13.25 -0.28 10.55
CA THR A 47 -13.38 0.76 9.51
C THR A 47 -12.04 1.45 9.26
N GLY A 48 -11.09 1.33 10.21
CA GLY A 48 -9.77 1.96 10.13
C GLY A 48 -9.79 3.46 10.40
N GLN A 49 -10.91 3.99 10.87
CA GLN A 49 -11.10 5.39 11.26
C GLN A 49 -11.38 5.53 12.77
N GLU A 50 -11.78 4.45 13.41
CA GLU A 50 -11.75 4.30 14.87
C GLU A 50 -10.32 4.34 15.41
N GLU A 51 -10.18 4.57 16.72
CA GLU A 51 -8.88 4.53 17.41
C GLU A 51 -8.17 3.19 17.21
N GLU A 52 -6.85 3.22 17.03
CA GLU A 52 -6.03 2.01 16.90
C GLU A 52 -6.20 1.15 18.16
N PRO A 53 -6.47 -0.16 18.02
CA PRO A 53 -6.56 -1.06 19.16
C PRO A 53 -5.27 -1.04 19.97
N ASP A 54 -5.28 -0.40 21.12
CA ASP A 54 -4.14 -0.37 22.03
C ASP A 54 -4.45 -1.11 23.33
N CYS A 55 -3.50 -1.94 23.75
CA CYS A 55 -3.57 -2.58 25.05
C CYS A 55 -3.00 -1.59 26.09
N SER A 56 -3.80 -0.57 26.42
CA SER A 56 -3.33 0.58 27.19
C SER A 56 -3.11 0.40 28.72
N PRO A 57 -3.28 -0.77 29.38
CA PRO A 57 -2.71 -0.95 30.70
C PRO A 57 -1.26 -1.44 30.60
N SER A 58 -0.34 -0.63 31.11
CA SER A 58 0.93 -1.13 31.65
C SER A 58 0.62 -2.25 32.66
N PHE A 59 0.85 -3.50 32.28
CA PHE A 59 0.60 -4.64 33.15
C PHE A 59 1.48 -4.66 34.41
N TYR A 60 2.39 -3.70 34.59
CA TYR A 60 3.26 -3.62 35.76
C TYR A 60 2.49 -3.34 37.06
N GLU A 61 1.44 -2.52 37.00
CA GLU A 61 0.65 -2.14 38.18
C GLU A 61 -0.65 -2.94 38.32
N ASP A 62 -0.94 -3.77 37.32
CA ASP A 62 -2.18 -4.53 37.27
C ASP A 62 -2.17 -5.69 38.29
N PRO A 63 -3.04 -5.73 39.31
CA PRO A 63 -3.02 -6.80 40.29
C PRO A 63 -3.30 -8.19 39.67
N ARG A 64 -4.01 -8.25 38.53
CA ARG A 64 -4.39 -9.48 37.81
C ARG A 64 -3.28 -9.97 36.89
N LEU A 65 -2.43 -9.07 36.39
CA LEU A 65 -1.43 -9.35 35.34
C LEU A 65 0.01 -8.93 35.68
N ARG A 66 0.27 -8.30 36.85
CA ARG A 66 1.62 -7.91 37.29
C ARG A 66 2.55 -9.10 37.36
N TYR A 67 3.80 -8.92 36.99
CA TYR A 67 4.78 -9.99 37.05
C TYR A 67 4.90 -10.57 38.47
N VAL A 68 4.97 -11.89 38.56
CA VAL A 68 5.28 -12.67 39.78
C VAL A 68 6.47 -13.54 39.43
N GLY A 69 7.48 -13.64 40.29
CA GLY A 69 8.66 -14.45 39.99
C GLY A 69 8.34 -15.94 39.99
N GLU A 70 8.95 -16.72 39.08
CA GLU A 70 8.79 -18.19 39.06
C GLU A 70 9.15 -18.84 40.40
N SER A 71 10.16 -18.28 41.08
CA SER A 71 10.60 -18.73 42.41
C SER A 71 9.67 -18.35 43.55
N GLU A 72 8.75 -17.41 43.34
CA GLU A 72 7.80 -16.94 44.35
C GLU A 72 6.53 -17.80 44.33
N ASP A 73 5.96 -17.98 43.14
CA ASP A 73 4.81 -18.84 42.91
C ASP A 73 4.80 -19.30 41.43
N MET A 74 5.21 -20.55 41.21
CA MET A 74 5.29 -21.14 39.88
C MET A 74 3.91 -21.26 39.19
N VAL A 75 2.84 -21.50 39.94
CA VAL A 75 1.48 -21.64 39.38
C VAL A 75 1.00 -20.26 38.93
N GLU A 76 1.14 -19.27 39.80
CA GLU A 76 0.74 -17.90 39.50
C GLU A 76 1.60 -17.27 38.38
N TYR A 77 2.91 -17.55 38.36
CA TYR A 77 3.79 -17.19 37.26
C TYR A 77 3.24 -17.70 35.92
N ARG A 78 2.93 -19.01 35.82
CA ARG A 78 2.40 -19.61 34.59
C ARG A 78 1.06 -19.01 34.17
N LEU A 79 0.14 -18.82 35.11
CA LEU A 79 -1.18 -18.22 34.83
C LEU A 79 -1.04 -16.79 34.28
N ARG A 80 -0.15 -15.98 34.86
CA ARG A 80 0.05 -14.59 34.44
C ARG A 80 0.80 -14.47 33.12
N GLN A 81 1.78 -15.33 32.87
CA GLN A 81 2.46 -15.39 31.58
C GLN A 81 1.47 -15.78 30.48
N ALA A 82 0.70 -16.85 30.69
CA ALA A 82 -0.32 -17.27 29.73
C ALA A 82 -1.34 -16.16 29.45
N ALA A 83 -1.84 -15.47 30.48
CA ALA A 83 -2.76 -14.35 30.30
C ALA A 83 -2.12 -13.20 29.49
N ARG A 84 -0.88 -12.81 29.81
CA ARG A 84 -0.14 -11.76 29.10
C ARG A 84 0.11 -12.11 27.63
N THR A 85 0.50 -13.33 27.34
CA THR A 85 0.70 -13.80 25.95
C THR A 85 -0.62 -13.75 25.18
N ILE A 86 -1.71 -14.26 25.77
CA ILE A 86 -3.03 -14.27 25.11
C ILE A 86 -3.52 -12.86 24.79
N VAL A 87 -3.44 -11.93 25.75
CA VAL A 87 -3.88 -10.55 25.51
C VAL A 87 -2.98 -9.83 24.51
N SER A 88 -1.66 -10.05 24.56
CA SER A 88 -0.74 -9.50 23.55
C SER A 88 -1.08 -9.99 22.15
N ASP A 89 -1.20 -11.31 21.96
CA ASP A 89 -1.54 -11.94 20.67
C ASP A 89 -2.90 -11.44 20.14
N LEU A 90 -3.84 -11.20 21.04
CA LEU A 90 -5.17 -10.69 20.70
C LEU A 90 -5.09 -9.25 20.17
N TYR A 91 -4.39 -8.36 20.87
CA TYR A 91 -4.25 -6.97 20.44
C TYR A 91 -3.34 -6.84 19.21
N ASP A 92 -2.34 -7.72 19.05
CA ASP A 92 -1.57 -7.80 17.81
C ASP A 92 -2.46 -8.15 16.62
N GLN A 93 -3.32 -9.16 16.75
CA GLN A 93 -4.29 -9.51 15.69
C GLN A 93 -5.29 -8.37 15.42
N ALA A 94 -5.78 -7.69 16.46
CA ALA A 94 -6.69 -6.57 16.33
C ALA A 94 -6.02 -5.40 15.59
N ARG A 95 -4.79 -5.02 15.97
CA ARG A 95 -4.00 -3.97 15.31
C ARG A 95 -3.71 -4.31 13.86
N THR A 96 -3.34 -5.55 13.55
CA THR A 96 -3.09 -5.96 12.17
C THR A 96 -4.35 -5.79 11.31
N GLN A 97 -5.51 -6.27 11.77
CA GLN A 97 -6.77 -6.10 11.03
C GLN A 97 -7.20 -4.63 10.92
N TRP A 98 -6.96 -3.83 11.96
CA TRP A 98 -7.21 -2.39 11.93
C TRP A 98 -6.30 -1.67 10.94
N ARG A 99 -5.00 -1.97 10.89
CA ARG A 99 -4.04 -1.37 9.95
C ARG A 99 -4.43 -1.64 8.50
N ASP A 100 -4.82 -2.88 8.20
CA ASP A 100 -5.34 -3.23 6.89
C ASP A 100 -6.60 -2.43 6.52
N ALA A 101 -7.52 -2.23 7.47
CA ALA A 101 -8.71 -1.43 7.26
C ALA A 101 -8.39 0.07 7.09
N ALA A 102 -7.49 0.61 7.90
CA ALA A 102 -7.02 1.99 7.85
C ALA A 102 -6.33 2.29 6.51
N TYR A 103 -5.50 1.36 6.04
CA TYR A 103 -4.86 1.47 4.73
C TYR A 103 -5.88 1.54 3.59
N VAL A 104 -6.89 0.66 3.60
CA VAL A 104 -7.96 0.67 2.60
C VAL A 104 -8.78 1.95 2.67
N ALA A 105 -9.08 2.44 3.88
CA ALA A 105 -9.83 3.68 4.08
C ALA A 105 -9.06 4.92 3.58
N ASP A 106 -7.76 5.00 3.90
CA ASP A 106 -6.90 6.08 3.43
C ASP A 106 -6.80 6.06 1.89
N LEU A 107 -6.59 4.90 1.27
CA LEU A 107 -6.57 4.76 -0.19
C LEU A 107 -7.88 5.22 -0.84
N ARG A 108 -9.04 4.85 -0.27
CA ARG A 108 -10.34 5.34 -0.76
C ARG A 108 -10.43 6.86 -0.77
N SER A 109 -9.80 7.53 0.20
CA SER A 109 -9.85 8.99 0.34
C SER A 109 -8.93 9.74 -0.64
N VAL A 110 -7.81 9.13 -1.05
CA VAL A 110 -6.78 9.78 -1.88
C VAL A 110 -6.90 9.46 -3.36
N VAL A 111 -7.39 8.28 -3.74
CA VAL A 111 -7.42 7.84 -5.15
C VAL A 111 -8.28 8.78 -6.03
N ARG A 112 -9.45 9.21 -5.55
CA ARG A 112 -10.30 10.26 -6.17
C ARG A 112 -10.42 10.11 -7.70
N ASP A 113 -9.84 11.05 -8.46
CA ASP A 113 -9.88 11.17 -9.91
C ASP A 113 -8.68 10.52 -10.63
N ALA A 114 -7.88 9.71 -9.92
CA ALA A 114 -6.79 8.94 -10.51
C ALA A 114 -7.25 8.00 -11.65
N PRO A 115 -8.41 7.31 -11.59
CA PRO A 115 -8.88 6.49 -12.71
C PRO A 115 -9.10 7.30 -13.99
N GLU A 116 -9.71 8.49 -13.90
CA GLU A 116 -9.95 9.37 -15.05
C GLU A 116 -8.63 9.93 -15.59
N ARG A 117 -7.72 10.35 -14.72
CA ARG A 117 -6.39 10.84 -15.09
C ARG A 117 -5.55 9.75 -15.77
N TRP A 118 -5.60 8.52 -15.26
CA TRP A 118 -4.94 7.37 -15.88
C TRP A 118 -5.49 7.10 -17.29
N ARG A 119 -6.81 7.07 -17.47
CA ARG A 119 -7.43 6.90 -18.80
C ARG A 119 -7.14 8.06 -19.75
N ALA A 120 -6.94 9.27 -19.25
CA ALA A 120 -6.50 10.40 -20.06
C ALA A 120 -5.06 10.18 -20.56
N TYR A 121 -4.16 9.78 -19.66
CA TYR A 121 -2.80 9.40 -20.01
C TYR A 121 -2.76 8.24 -21.02
N GLU A 122 -3.51 7.16 -20.81
CA GLU A 122 -3.52 6.01 -21.74
C GLU A 122 -3.90 6.41 -23.17
N ARG A 123 -4.85 7.35 -23.32
CA ARG A 123 -5.24 7.89 -24.62
C ARG A 123 -4.13 8.74 -25.23
N ALA A 124 -3.50 9.60 -24.42
CA ALA A 124 -2.38 10.43 -24.85
C ALA A 124 -1.15 9.60 -25.25
N ALA A 125 -0.82 8.57 -24.47
CA ALA A 125 0.26 7.62 -24.75
C ALA A 125 0.02 6.88 -26.08
N LYS A 126 -1.20 6.40 -26.34
CA LYS A 126 -1.56 5.80 -27.64
C LYS A 126 -1.42 6.79 -28.80
N ALA A 127 -1.78 8.06 -28.60
CA ALA A 127 -1.65 9.09 -29.62
C ALA A 127 -0.17 9.40 -29.91
N LEU A 128 0.66 9.48 -28.87
CA LEU A 128 2.11 9.62 -28.98
C LEU A 128 2.74 8.45 -29.74
N ASP A 129 2.42 7.21 -29.37
CA ASP A 129 2.90 6.02 -30.05
C ASP A 129 2.51 6.03 -31.54
N SER A 130 1.27 6.43 -31.84
CA SER A 130 0.77 6.53 -33.21
C SER A 130 1.49 7.60 -34.02
N ALA A 131 1.70 8.80 -33.44
CA ALA A 131 2.41 9.89 -34.09
C ALA A 131 3.88 9.52 -34.36
N TYR A 132 4.54 8.87 -33.41
CA TYR A 132 5.92 8.41 -33.58
C TYR A 132 6.03 7.27 -34.60
N ALA A 133 5.09 6.32 -34.60
CA ALA A 133 5.03 5.26 -35.60
C ALA A 133 4.80 5.81 -37.01
N TYR A 134 3.98 6.85 -37.15
CA TYR A 134 3.69 7.50 -38.42
C TYR A 134 4.94 8.05 -39.12
N LEU A 135 5.98 8.45 -38.38
CA LEU A 135 7.25 8.91 -38.97
C LEU A 135 7.94 7.88 -39.88
N ARG A 136 7.58 6.60 -39.74
CA ARG A 136 8.10 5.51 -40.59
C ARG A 136 7.25 5.25 -41.84
N ALA A 137 6.08 5.88 -41.95
CA ALA A 137 5.20 5.75 -43.10
C ALA A 137 5.80 6.49 -44.32
N PRO A 138 5.70 5.96 -45.54
CA PRO A 138 6.15 6.63 -46.75
C PRO A 138 5.56 8.04 -46.92
N GLU A 139 4.30 8.22 -46.49
CA GLU A 139 3.56 9.49 -46.57
C GLU A 139 4.20 10.57 -45.70
N ALA A 140 4.77 10.23 -44.54
CA ALA A 140 5.39 11.18 -43.63
C ALA A 140 6.57 11.93 -44.26
N SER A 141 7.27 11.32 -45.22
CA SER A 141 8.37 11.98 -45.95
C SER A 141 7.89 13.18 -46.77
N ARG A 142 6.64 13.19 -47.22
CA ARG A 142 6.04 14.26 -48.04
C ARG A 142 5.53 15.41 -47.19
N GLU A 143 5.28 15.18 -45.91
CA GLU A 143 4.73 16.15 -44.96
C GLU A 143 5.56 16.22 -43.67
N TRP A 144 6.89 16.05 -43.80
CA TRP A 144 7.79 15.88 -42.66
C TRP A 144 7.65 16.97 -41.58
N PRO A 145 7.60 18.28 -41.91
CA PRO A 145 7.39 19.30 -40.87
C PRO A 145 6.07 19.14 -40.11
N ALA A 146 4.98 18.77 -40.79
CA ALA A 146 3.68 18.55 -40.16
C ALA A 146 3.62 17.23 -39.36
N ALA A 147 4.34 16.20 -39.80
CA ALA A 147 4.49 14.96 -39.05
C ALA A 147 5.28 15.17 -37.74
N ILE A 148 6.37 15.94 -37.80
CA ILE A 148 7.15 16.33 -36.61
C ILE A 148 6.33 17.22 -35.67
N SER A 149 5.61 18.22 -36.19
CA SER A 149 4.73 19.07 -35.37
C SER A 149 3.70 18.23 -34.59
N ARG A 150 3.03 17.27 -35.26
CA ARG A 150 2.07 16.36 -34.60
C ARG A 150 2.73 15.47 -33.54
N LEU A 151 3.98 15.05 -33.76
CA LEU A 151 4.73 14.32 -32.73
C LEU A 151 4.96 15.19 -31.51
N VAL A 152 5.43 16.43 -31.69
CA VAL A 152 5.67 17.37 -30.58
C VAL A 152 4.37 17.63 -29.81
N ASP A 153 3.27 17.92 -30.50
CA ASP A 153 1.95 18.13 -29.86
C ASP A 153 1.53 16.89 -29.03
N ALA A 154 1.78 15.69 -29.55
CA ALA A 154 1.47 14.44 -28.84
C ALA A 154 2.40 14.19 -27.64
N GLN A 155 3.68 14.56 -27.73
CA GLN A 155 4.66 14.48 -26.65
C GLN A 155 4.28 15.42 -25.50
N GLU A 156 3.96 16.68 -25.81
CA GLU A 156 3.50 17.67 -24.83
C GLU A 156 2.21 17.22 -24.14
N HIS A 157 1.25 16.68 -24.90
CA HIS A 157 -0.01 16.19 -24.33
C HIS A 157 0.18 14.94 -23.44
N ALA A 158 1.02 13.99 -23.85
CA ALA A 158 1.35 12.82 -23.04
C ALA A 158 2.07 13.21 -21.74
N LEU A 159 3.01 14.16 -21.82
CA LEU A 159 3.71 14.66 -20.63
C LEU A 159 2.76 15.40 -19.68
N ALA A 160 1.88 16.26 -20.20
CA ALA A 160 0.91 16.98 -19.38
C ALA A 160 -0.09 16.04 -18.68
N THR A 161 -0.59 15.02 -19.37
CA THR A 161 -1.51 14.04 -18.77
C THR A 161 -0.79 13.11 -17.78
N ALA A 162 0.49 12.79 -18.02
CA ALA A 162 1.31 12.06 -17.06
C ALA A 162 1.56 12.87 -15.78
N ALA A 163 1.93 14.15 -15.90
CA ALA A 163 2.11 15.05 -14.76
C ALA A 163 0.81 15.23 -13.97
N ALA A 164 -0.33 15.34 -14.66
CA ALA A 164 -1.63 15.37 -13.99
C ALA A 164 -1.90 14.06 -13.21
N PHE A 165 -1.56 12.89 -13.75
CA PHE A 165 -1.66 11.64 -12.98
C PHE A 165 -0.74 11.66 -11.76
N ASP A 166 0.49 12.15 -11.90
CA ASP A 166 1.47 12.22 -10.80
C ASP A 166 0.98 13.05 -9.61
N GLU A 167 0.19 14.11 -9.82
CA GLU A 167 -0.44 14.87 -8.73
C GLU A 167 -1.28 14.00 -7.78
N ARG A 168 -1.86 12.89 -8.26
CA ARG A 168 -2.57 11.91 -7.43
C ARG A 168 -1.70 10.74 -7.03
N ALA A 169 -0.75 10.35 -7.89
CA ALA A 169 0.18 9.28 -7.60
C ALA A 169 1.01 9.57 -6.34
N VAL A 170 1.39 10.85 -6.11
CA VAL A 170 2.06 11.29 -4.87
C VAL A 170 1.24 10.94 -3.63
N ASP A 171 -0.03 11.34 -3.59
CA ASP A 171 -0.92 11.07 -2.45
C ASP A 171 -1.09 9.56 -2.21
N ILE A 172 -1.19 8.76 -3.29
CA ILE A 172 -1.30 7.30 -3.22
C ILE A 172 0.00 6.68 -2.69
N ALA A 173 1.16 7.16 -3.17
CA ALA A 173 2.47 6.69 -2.75
C ALA A 173 2.75 7.00 -1.26
N ASP A 174 2.35 8.18 -0.79
CA ASP A 174 2.45 8.55 0.63
C ASP A 174 1.60 7.63 1.52
N VAL A 175 0.40 7.25 1.07
CA VAL A 175 -0.44 6.27 1.78
C VAL A 175 0.22 4.89 1.78
N HIS A 176 0.82 4.46 0.68
CA HIS A 176 1.59 3.20 0.64
C HIS A 176 2.75 3.20 1.64
N TYR A 177 3.46 4.32 1.77
CA TYR A 177 4.56 4.47 2.72
C TYR A 177 4.07 4.48 4.17
N LYS A 178 3.01 5.25 4.46
CA LYS A 178 2.38 5.30 5.79
C LYS A 178 2.00 3.90 6.30
N HIS A 179 1.59 3.02 5.40
CA HIS A 179 1.13 1.66 5.70
C HIS A 179 2.13 0.58 5.28
N LEU A 180 3.43 0.89 5.23
CA LEU A 180 4.49 -0.06 4.84
C LEU A 180 4.49 -1.38 5.64
N TYR A 181 3.97 -1.34 6.87
CA TYR A 181 3.89 -2.49 7.78
C TYR A 181 2.48 -3.10 7.90
N ALA A 182 1.56 -2.76 7.00
CA ALA A 182 0.31 -3.49 6.86
C ALA A 182 0.56 -4.88 6.22
N GLU A 183 -0.30 -5.85 6.48
CA GLU A 183 -0.19 -7.19 5.88
C GLU A 183 -0.67 -7.17 4.41
N LEU A 184 -1.52 -6.20 4.05
CA LEU A 184 -1.94 -5.99 2.68
C LEU A 184 -0.81 -5.41 1.81
N GLY A 185 -0.48 -6.12 0.74
CA GLY A 185 0.29 -5.55 -0.37
C GLY A 185 -0.47 -4.42 -1.08
N GLN A 186 0.26 -3.51 -1.72
CA GLN A 186 -0.27 -2.30 -2.39
C GLN A 186 -1.45 -2.62 -3.34
N ASP A 187 -1.27 -3.59 -4.25
CA ASP A 187 -2.32 -4.02 -5.20
C ASP A 187 -3.57 -4.55 -4.50
N GLN A 188 -3.39 -5.30 -3.41
CA GLN A 188 -4.52 -5.87 -2.67
C GLN A 188 -5.28 -4.77 -1.93
N ALA A 189 -4.57 -3.79 -1.37
CA ALA A 189 -5.16 -2.65 -0.69
C ALA A 189 -5.97 -1.78 -1.67
N LEU A 190 -5.42 -1.46 -2.85
CA LEU A 190 -6.12 -0.72 -3.92
C LEU A 190 -7.35 -1.49 -4.43
N LYS A 191 -7.24 -2.81 -4.63
CA LYS A 191 -8.38 -3.66 -5.01
C LYS A 191 -9.48 -3.64 -3.96
N LYS A 192 -9.14 -3.75 -2.66
CA LYS A 192 -10.10 -3.63 -1.55
C LYS A 192 -10.67 -2.21 -1.41
N ALA A 193 -9.91 -1.20 -1.81
CA ALA A 193 -10.37 0.19 -1.88
C ALA A 193 -11.40 0.42 -2.99
N GLY A 194 -11.48 -0.48 -3.98
CA GLY A 194 -12.46 -0.43 -5.07
C GLY A 194 -11.86 -0.18 -6.46
N TYR A 195 -10.52 -0.25 -6.58
CA TYR A 195 -9.78 0.07 -7.80
C TYR A 195 -8.99 -1.16 -8.29
N PRO A 196 -9.66 -2.22 -8.76
CA PRO A 196 -8.98 -3.43 -9.25
C PRO A 196 -8.07 -3.18 -10.47
N GLU A 197 -8.32 -2.13 -11.24
CA GLU A 197 -7.51 -1.71 -12.39
C GLU A 197 -6.19 -1.05 -12.00
N ALA A 198 -6.01 -0.67 -10.74
CA ALA A 198 -4.87 0.11 -10.28
C ALA A 198 -3.53 -0.63 -10.39
N THR A 199 -3.53 -1.95 -10.60
CA THR A 199 -2.32 -2.73 -10.91
C THR A 199 -1.62 -2.29 -12.19
N ALA A 200 -2.33 -1.59 -13.08
CA ALA A 200 -1.77 -1.00 -14.29
C ALA A 200 -1.16 0.40 -14.06
N TRP A 201 -1.50 1.04 -12.94
CA TRP A 201 -1.09 2.42 -12.68
C TRP A 201 0.38 2.50 -12.33
N HIS A 202 1.03 3.53 -12.83
CA HIS A 202 2.41 3.83 -12.49
C HIS A 202 2.47 4.88 -11.37
N VAL A 203 2.36 4.42 -10.12
CA VAL A 203 2.24 5.31 -8.95
C VAL A 203 3.57 5.93 -8.51
N GLY A 204 4.74 5.38 -8.87
CA GLY A 204 6.02 5.90 -8.39
C GLY A 204 6.30 5.57 -6.91
N ASP A 205 7.40 6.09 -6.38
CA ASP A 205 7.86 5.83 -5.01
C ASP A 205 7.72 7.09 -4.13
N GLY A 206 7.00 6.99 -3.02
CA GLY A 206 6.93 8.01 -1.97
C GLY A 206 7.78 7.58 -0.79
N PHE A 207 8.99 8.11 -0.65
CA PHE A 207 9.87 7.77 0.47
C PHE A 207 10.36 9.03 1.15
N ASP A 208 10.12 9.13 2.46
CA ASP A 208 10.61 10.22 3.31
C ASP A 208 10.23 11.62 2.80
N GLY A 209 9.00 11.76 2.29
CA GLY A 209 8.49 13.01 1.72
C GLY A 209 8.99 13.35 0.31
N TYR A 210 9.72 12.44 -0.35
CA TYR A 210 10.14 12.61 -1.73
C TYR A 210 9.40 11.65 -2.66
N PHE A 211 8.72 12.21 -3.66
CA PHE A 211 8.17 11.48 -4.78
C PHE A 211 9.22 11.27 -5.87
N ARG A 212 9.45 10.02 -6.29
CA ARG A 212 10.43 9.67 -7.31
C ARG A 212 9.87 8.67 -8.29
N ASN A 213 10.53 8.59 -9.45
CA ASN A 213 10.15 7.67 -10.51
C ASN A 213 8.69 7.86 -10.92
N GLY A 214 8.24 9.11 -11.05
CA GLY A 214 6.87 9.43 -11.48
C GLY A 214 6.62 9.04 -12.93
N LEU A 215 5.35 9.10 -13.35
CA LEU A 215 4.97 8.83 -14.72
C LEU A 215 5.51 9.91 -15.67
N ALA A 216 5.51 11.18 -15.24
CA ALA A 216 6.07 12.28 -16.02
C ALA A 216 7.58 12.11 -16.28
N ASP A 217 8.34 11.57 -15.32
CA ASP A 217 9.75 11.27 -15.50
C ASP A 217 9.95 10.18 -16.56
N LYS A 218 9.13 9.11 -16.51
CA LYS A 218 9.15 8.04 -17.51
C LYS A 218 8.85 8.56 -18.91
N VAL A 219 7.81 9.39 -19.04
CA VAL A 219 7.43 10.01 -20.33
C VAL A 219 8.52 10.96 -20.82
N SER A 220 9.13 11.75 -19.93
CA SER A 220 10.23 12.64 -20.28
C SER A 220 11.45 11.88 -20.81
N CYS A 221 11.78 10.72 -20.24
CA CYS A 221 12.83 9.84 -20.76
C CYS A 221 12.48 9.30 -22.16
N LEU A 222 11.24 8.84 -22.36
CA LEU A 222 10.78 8.38 -23.67
C LEU A 222 10.86 9.48 -24.74
N ILE A 223 10.44 10.70 -24.42
CA ILE A 223 10.52 11.86 -25.31
C ILE A 223 11.96 12.12 -25.74
N LYS A 224 12.91 12.15 -24.78
CA LYS A 224 14.34 12.32 -25.07
C LYS A 224 14.89 11.25 -26.01
N GLU A 225 14.46 10.00 -25.83
CA GLU A 225 14.84 8.90 -26.72
C GLU A 225 14.30 9.09 -28.15
N GLN A 226 13.04 9.51 -28.28
CA GLN A 226 12.41 9.79 -29.57
C GLN A 226 13.08 10.98 -30.27
N GLU A 227 13.34 12.08 -29.56
CA GLU A 227 14.06 13.25 -30.08
C GLU A 227 15.46 12.89 -30.58
N ALA A 228 16.21 12.11 -29.79
CA ALA A 228 17.53 11.64 -30.19
C ALA A 228 17.47 10.76 -31.45
N HIS A 229 16.44 9.92 -31.58
CA HIS A 229 16.23 9.11 -32.77
C HIS A 229 15.93 9.97 -34.01
N VAL A 230 14.99 10.92 -33.89
CA VAL A 230 14.62 11.84 -34.97
C VAL A 230 15.82 12.67 -35.41
N ALA A 231 16.57 13.26 -34.46
CA ALA A 231 17.78 14.02 -34.76
C ALA A 231 18.83 13.18 -35.50
N LYS A 232 19.02 11.91 -35.11
CA LYS A 232 19.91 10.97 -35.79
C LYS A 232 19.44 10.70 -37.22
N VAL A 233 18.15 10.47 -37.44
CA VAL A 233 17.57 10.24 -38.77
C VAL A 233 17.76 11.46 -39.66
N SER A 234 17.39 12.66 -39.20
CA SER A 234 17.53 13.89 -39.98
C SER A 234 18.99 14.18 -40.36
N ARG A 235 19.93 13.94 -39.45
CA ARG A 235 21.37 14.06 -39.74
C ARG A 235 21.83 13.08 -40.82
N LEU A 236 21.39 11.83 -40.77
CA LEU A 236 21.78 10.79 -41.73
C LEU A 236 21.09 10.95 -43.09
N ALA A 237 19.87 11.50 -43.12
CA ALA A 237 19.11 11.76 -44.34
C ALA A 237 19.51 13.06 -45.05
N GLY A 238 20.44 13.84 -44.49
CA GLY A 238 20.89 15.11 -45.08
C GLY A 238 19.82 16.21 -45.06
N THR A 239 18.81 16.09 -44.19
CA THR A 239 17.68 17.04 -44.09
C THR A 239 17.99 18.25 -43.20
N VAL A 240 19.19 18.31 -42.62
CA VAL A 240 19.66 19.49 -41.88
C VAL A 240 20.16 20.52 -42.89
N ALA A 241 19.29 21.45 -43.28
CA ALA A 241 19.73 22.71 -43.86
C ALA A 241 20.45 23.53 -42.77
N VAL A 242 21.64 24.02 -43.10
CA VAL A 242 22.39 25.03 -42.33
C VAL A 242 21.55 26.28 -42.13
#